data_AF-A0A382SEF4-F1
#
_entry.id   AF-A0A382SEF4-F1
#
_cell.length_a   1.000
_cell.length_b   1.000
_cell.length_c   1.000
_cell.angle_alpha   90.00
_cell.angle_beta   90.00
_cell.angle_gamma   90.00
#
_symmetry.space_group_name_H-M   'P 1'
#
loop_
_entity.id
_entity.type
_entity.pdbx_description
1 polymer ?
#
loop_
_entity_poly.entity_id
_entity_poly.type
_entity_poly.pdbx_seq_one_letter_code
_entity_poly.pdbx_strand_id
1 'polypeptide(L)'
;MIVFLPILILDRNVLPRCGHVWSSMLRWWLSVAVGVRVEIRGEVPSGPCLIAAKHQSAWEVIEFLRLLPDACFVLKRELTWIPIFGWYISGNRQIVVDRSGGVRALKRMLGEAQIALNAGRQIVVFP
;
A
#
# COMPACT_ATOMS: atom_id res chain seq x y z
N MET A 1 -8.01 3.98 11.88
CA MET A 1 -7.81 2.51 11.82
C MET A 1 -8.72 1.75 12.79
N ILE A 2 -8.82 2.13 14.08
CA ILE A 2 -9.72 1.45 15.04
C ILE A 2 -11.20 1.54 14.62
N VAL A 3 -11.65 2.74 14.25
CA VAL A 3 -13.04 2.99 13.79
C VAL A 3 -13.41 2.13 12.57
N PHE A 4 -12.44 1.77 11.73
CA PHE A 4 -12.67 0.98 10.53
C PHE A 4 -12.57 -0.54 10.78
N LEU A 5 -12.30 -0.99 12.01
CA LEU A 5 -12.09 -2.42 12.31
C LEU A 5 -13.20 -3.35 11.81
N PRO A 6 -14.50 -2.98 11.86
CA PRO A 6 -15.56 -3.84 11.33
C PRO A 6 -15.39 -4.18 9.84
N ILE A 7 -14.71 -3.33 9.06
CA ILE A 7 -14.47 -3.54 7.62
C ILE A 7 -13.54 -4.73 7.37
N LEU A 8 -12.73 -5.15 8.35
CA LEU A 8 -11.88 -6.34 8.23
C LEU A 8 -12.68 -7.65 8.07
N ILE A 9 -13.97 -7.65 8.42
CA ILE A 9 -14.87 -8.80 8.27
C ILE A 9 -15.57 -8.77 6.90
N LEU A 10 -15.54 -7.63 6.21
CA LEU A 10 -16.17 -7.46 4.91
C LEU A 10 -15.28 -7.95 3.77
N ASP A 11 -15.83 -7.91 2.55
CA ASP A 11 -15.10 -8.23 1.34
C ASP A 11 -13.83 -7.38 1.19
N ARG A 12 -12.77 -8.03 0.71
CA ARG A 12 -11.44 -7.44 0.51
C ARG A 12 -11.47 -6.20 -0.39
N ASN A 13 -12.42 -6.08 -1.30
CA ASN A 13 -12.51 -4.94 -2.20
C ASN A 13 -12.94 -3.63 -1.50
N VAL A 14 -13.44 -3.72 -0.27
CA VAL A 14 -13.79 -2.54 0.55
C VAL A 14 -12.58 -2.04 1.34
N LEU A 15 -11.64 -2.92 1.69
CA LEU A 15 -10.48 -2.61 2.52
C LEU A 15 -9.58 -1.47 1.99
N PRO A 16 -9.31 -1.34 0.67
CA PRO A 16 -8.57 -0.20 0.13
C PRO A 16 -9.22 1.16 0.45
N ARG A 17 -10.56 1.22 0.56
CA ARG A 17 -11.28 2.47 0.88
C ARG A 17 -10.88 3.03 2.25
N CYS A 18 -10.57 2.17 3.22
CA CYS A 18 -10.06 2.59 4.51
C CYS A 18 -8.71 3.31 4.37
N GLY A 19 -7.83 2.78 3.50
CA GLY A 19 -6.56 3.39 3.16
C GLY A 19 -6.73 4.74 2.45
N HIS A 20 -7.66 4.82 1.50
CA HIS A 20 -8.01 6.06 0.79
C HIS A 20 -8.50 7.17 1.72
N VAL A 21 -9.45 6.85 2.61
CA VAL A 21 -9.99 7.83 3.57
C VAL A 21 -8.88 8.29 4.52
N TRP A 22 -8.15 7.34 5.10
CA TRP A 22 -7.08 7.66 6.05
C TRP A 22 -5.95 8.50 5.42
N SER A 23 -5.49 8.12 4.22
CA SER A 23 -4.44 8.85 3.51
C SER A 23 -4.90 10.22 3.03
N SER A 24 -6.15 10.36 2.59
CA SER A 24 -6.73 11.66 2.22
C SER A 24 -6.82 12.60 3.41
N MET A 25 -7.25 12.12 4.58
CA MET A 25 -7.29 12.90 5.82
C MET A 25 -5.88 13.35 6.23
N LEU A 26 -4.90 12.45 6.19
CA LEU A 26 -3.52 12.76 6.55
C LEU A 26 -2.91 13.76 5.57
N ARG A 27 -3.19 13.60 4.27
CA ARG A 27 -2.71 14.52 3.25
C ARG A 27 -3.31 15.92 3.39
N TRP A 28 -4.60 16.01 3.68
CA TRP A 28 -5.26 17.28 4.01
C TRP A 28 -4.63 17.92 5.25
N TRP A 29 -4.40 17.14 6.30
CA TRP A 29 -3.80 17.65 7.53
C TRP A 29 -2.39 18.18 7.31
N LEU A 30 -1.54 17.48 6.56
CA LEU A 30 -0.20 17.96 6.18
C LEU A 30 -0.27 19.26 5.35
N SER A 31 -1.27 19.39 4.49
CA SER A 31 -1.49 20.61 3.70
C SER A 31 -1.88 21.82 4.55
N VAL A 32 -2.62 21.62 5.64
CA VAL A 32 -3.08 22.69 6.56
C VAL A 32 -2.05 22.99 7.64
N ALA A 33 -1.49 21.97 8.29
CA ALA A 33 -0.63 22.12 9.45
C ALA A 33 0.78 22.61 9.08
N VAL A 34 1.33 22.13 7.95
CA VAL A 34 2.73 22.40 7.54
C VAL A 34 2.85 22.87 6.09
N GLY A 35 1.73 23.13 5.42
CA GLY A 35 1.73 23.75 4.09
C GLY A 35 2.16 22.84 2.93
N VAL A 36 2.13 21.51 3.08
CA VAL A 36 2.53 20.59 2.00
C VAL A 36 1.63 20.76 0.77
N ARG A 37 2.25 21.06 -0.38
CA ARG A 37 1.61 21.13 -1.71
C ARG A 37 2.22 20.05 -2.60
N VAL A 38 1.41 19.42 -3.44
CA VAL A 38 1.88 18.35 -4.34
C VAL A 38 1.31 18.60 -5.71
N GLU A 39 2.20 18.45 -6.66
CA GLU A 39 1.92 18.52 -8.07
C GLU A 39 2.06 17.11 -8.64
N ILE A 40 1.07 16.70 -9.44
CA ILE A 40 1.09 15.43 -10.16
C ILE A 40 1.16 15.78 -11.64
N ARG A 41 2.21 15.28 -12.31
CA ARG A 41 2.40 15.46 -13.74
C ARG A 41 2.22 14.11 -14.43
N GLY A 42 1.38 14.09 -15.46
CA GLY A 42 1.02 12.87 -16.19
C GLY A 42 -0.19 12.13 -15.61
N GLU A 43 -0.47 10.97 -16.16
CA GLU A 43 -1.62 10.15 -15.79
C GLU A 43 -1.30 9.23 -14.61
N VAL A 44 -2.23 9.14 -13.67
CA VAL A 44 -2.15 8.16 -12.58
C VAL A 44 -2.67 6.82 -13.09
N PRO A 45 -1.89 5.73 -12.97
CA PRO A 45 -2.28 4.44 -13.53
C PRO A 45 -3.52 3.87 -12.84
N SER A 46 -4.49 3.41 -13.64
CA SER A 46 -5.76 2.83 -13.18
C SER A 46 -5.81 1.30 -13.28
N GLY A 47 -4.96 0.69 -14.11
CA GLY A 47 -4.87 -0.77 -14.32
C GLY A 47 -3.66 -1.42 -13.61
N PRO A 48 -3.45 -2.73 -13.80
CA PRO A 48 -2.32 -3.44 -13.20
C PRO A 48 -0.99 -2.92 -13.74
N CYS A 49 -0.09 -2.53 -12.86
CA CYS A 49 1.23 -2.05 -13.23
C CYS A 49 2.25 -2.24 -12.10
N LEU A 50 3.54 -2.12 -12.44
CA LEU A 50 4.63 -2.01 -11.49
C LEU A 50 5.10 -0.55 -11.43
N ILE A 51 5.02 0.03 -10.24
CA ILE A 51 5.47 1.39 -9.94
C ILE A 51 6.76 1.27 -9.14
N ALA A 52 7.88 1.65 -9.76
CA ALA A 52 9.16 1.79 -9.09
C ALA A 52 9.35 3.26 -8.69
N ALA A 53 9.36 3.54 -7.39
CA ALA A 53 9.46 4.90 -6.85
C ALA A 53 10.65 5.04 -5.90
N LYS A 54 11.25 6.22 -5.85
CA LYS A 54 12.24 6.53 -4.82
C LYS A 54 11.56 6.55 -3.44
N HIS A 55 12.27 6.08 -2.40
CA HIS A 55 11.76 6.11 -1.03
C HIS A 55 12.59 7.06 -0.17
N GLN A 56 12.10 8.29 -0.01
CA GLN A 56 12.74 9.31 0.83
C GLN A 56 12.01 9.49 2.16
N SER A 57 10.72 9.16 2.24
CA SER A 57 9.97 9.26 3.48
C SER A 57 8.75 8.33 3.53
N ALA A 58 8.00 8.41 4.62
CA ALA A 58 6.69 7.75 4.72
C ALA A 58 5.60 8.44 3.87
N TRP A 59 5.85 9.68 3.43
CA TRP A 59 4.88 10.48 2.68
C TRP A 59 4.50 9.82 1.35
N GLU A 60 5.45 9.20 0.64
CA GLU A 60 5.22 8.53 -0.63
C GLU A 60 4.24 7.37 -0.48
N VAL A 61 4.33 6.60 0.62
CA VAL A 61 3.37 5.51 0.91
C VAL A 61 1.96 6.06 1.10
N ILE A 62 1.83 7.18 1.84
CA ILE A 62 0.56 7.85 2.07
C ILE A 62 -0.04 8.33 0.74
N GLU A 63 0.77 8.95 -0.11
CA GLU A 63 0.30 9.48 -1.38
C GLU A 63 -0.08 8.36 -2.36
N PHE A 64 0.68 7.26 -2.43
CA PHE A 64 0.31 6.11 -3.26
C PHE A 64 -0.96 5.41 -2.78
N LEU A 65 -1.16 5.30 -1.46
CA LEU A 65 -2.42 4.80 -0.89
C LEU A 65 -3.63 5.67 -1.27
N ARG A 66 -3.42 6.96 -1.50
CA ARG A 66 -4.46 7.92 -1.90
C ARG A 66 -4.71 7.93 -3.40
N LEU A 67 -3.65 7.80 -4.19
CA LEU A 67 -3.70 7.95 -5.64
C LEU A 67 -4.12 6.69 -6.37
N LEU A 68 -3.64 5.53 -5.91
CA LEU A 68 -3.81 4.28 -6.63
C LEU A 68 -5.10 3.60 -6.18
N PRO A 69 -5.95 3.11 -7.11
CA PRO A 69 -7.18 2.42 -6.75
C PRO A 69 -6.97 1.31 -5.73
N ASP A 70 -5.90 0.53 -5.91
CA ASP A 70 -5.56 -0.62 -5.08
C ASP A 70 -4.04 -0.86 -5.01
N ALA A 71 -3.38 -0.04 -4.20
CA ALA A 71 -1.93 -0.14 -3.98
C ALA A 71 -1.54 -1.46 -3.29
N CYS A 72 -0.57 -2.16 -3.90
CA CYS A 72 0.05 -3.36 -3.39
C CYS A 72 1.55 -3.14 -3.15
N PHE A 73 1.93 -2.84 -1.92
CA PHE A 73 3.30 -2.63 -1.49
C PHE A 73 4.02 -3.94 -1.21
N VAL A 74 5.31 -3.94 -1.50
CA VAL A 74 6.26 -4.94 -0.99
C VAL A 74 6.77 -4.47 0.36
N LEU A 75 6.44 -5.20 1.42
CA LEU A 75 6.68 -4.76 2.81
C LEU A 75 7.34 -5.83 3.67
N LYS A 76 7.94 -5.38 4.78
CA LYS A 76 8.65 -6.23 5.74
C LYS A 76 7.69 -7.10 6.54
N ARG A 77 8.04 -8.37 6.78
CA ARG A 77 7.21 -9.32 7.55
C ARG A 77 6.82 -8.79 8.93
N GLU A 78 7.72 -8.10 9.61
CA GLU A 78 7.54 -7.59 10.97
C GLU A 78 6.34 -6.63 11.08
N LEU A 79 5.98 -5.95 9.99
CA LEU A 79 4.82 -5.05 9.97
C LEU A 79 3.49 -5.79 10.13
N THR A 80 3.42 -7.07 9.77
CA THR A 80 2.23 -7.91 9.99
C THR A 80 1.98 -8.22 11.47
N TRP A 81 2.99 -8.03 12.34
CA TRP A 81 2.89 -8.32 13.76
C TRP A 81 2.35 -7.16 14.59
N ILE A 82 2.29 -5.96 14.02
CA ILE A 82 1.77 -4.77 14.69
C ILE A 82 0.25 -4.94 14.87
N PRO A 83 -0.30 -4.90 16.10
CA PRO A 83 -1.74 -5.03 16.31
C PRO A 83 -2.52 -3.98 15.52
N ILE A 84 -3.69 -4.37 15.02
CA ILE A 84 -4.56 -3.56 14.15
C ILE A 84 -3.95 -3.29 12.76
N PHE A 85 -2.76 -2.67 12.69
CA PHE A 85 -2.08 -2.36 11.43
C PHE A 85 -1.77 -3.62 10.60
N GLY A 86 -1.21 -4.64 11.24
CA GLY A 86 -0.91 -5.92 10.62
C GLY A 86 -2.14 -6.66 10.11
N TRP A 87 -3.31 -6.47 10.75
CA TRP A 87 -4.58 -7.01 10.27
C TRP A 87 -5.00 -6.35 8.96
N TYR A 88 -4.85 -5.02 8.82
CA TYR A 88 -5.11 -4.33 7.56
C TYR A 88 -4.13 -4.72 6.46
N ILE A 89 -2.85 -4.89 6.79
CA ILE A 89 -1.85 -5.40 5.83
C ILE A 89 -2.28 -6.78 5.31
N SER A 90 -2.63 -7.68 6.23
CA SER A 90 -3.00 -9.06 5.88
C SER A 90 -4.31 -9.10 5.09
N GLY A 91 -5.32 -8.33 5.52
CA GLY A 91 -6.61 -8.22 4.82
C GLY A 91 -6.51 -7.61 3.43
N ASN A 92 -5.64 -6.60 3.24
CA ASN A 92 -5.38 -6.02 1.93
C ASN A 92 -4.49 -6.89 1.02
N ARG A 93 -4.02 -8.05 1.51
CA ARG A 93 -3.19 -9.01 0.75
C ARG A 93 -1.96 -8.34 0.15
N GLN A 94 -1.22 -7.59 0.96
CA GLN A 94 0.04 -6.96 0.56
C GLN A 94 1.14 -8.02 0.34
N ILE A 95 2.20 -7.69 -0.40
CA ILE A 95 3.31 -8.63 -0.65
C ILE A 95 4.27 -8.57 0.53
N VAL A 96 4.40 -9.67 1.26
CA VAL A 96 5.15 -9.70 2.53
C VAL A 96 6.46 -10.45 2.33
N VAL A 97 7.58 -9.74 2.52
CA VAL A 97 8.91 -10.29 2.30
C VAL A 97 9.66 -10.47 3.61
N ASP A 98 10.16 -11.69 3.82
CA ASP A 98 11.17 -11.99 4.81
C ASP A 98 12.56 -11.78 4.20
N ARG A 99 13.22 -10.68 4.57
CA ARG A 99 14.52 -10.29 4.01
C ARG A 99 15.64 -11.26 4.40
N SER A 100 15.43 -12.13 5.40
CA SER A 100 16.41 -13.15 5.80
C SER A 100 16.42 -14.39 4.86
N GLY A 101 15.39 -14.56 4.02
CA GLY A 101 15.20 -15.76 3.20
C GLY A 101 15.95 -15.81 1.86
N GLY A 102 16.76 -14.80 1.53
CA GLY A 102 17.58 -14.74 0.32
C GLY A 102 16.80 -14.99 -0.98
N VAL A 103 17.35 -15.82 -1.87
CA VAL A 103 16.76 -16.13 -3.21
C VAL A 103 15.35 -16.74 -3.10
N ARG A 104 15.06 -17.52 -2.06
CA ARG A 104 13.74 -18.14 -1.87
C ARG A 104 12.67 -17.07 -1.59
N ALA A 105 13.00 -16.08 -0.78
CA ALA A 105 12.11 -14.95 -0.50
C ALA A 105 11.83 -14.14 -1.76
N LEU A 106 12.86 -13.91 -2.60
CA LEU A 106 12.69 -13.20 -3.88
C LEU A 106 11.76 -13.96 -4.84
N LYS A 107 11.94 -15.29 -5.01
CA LYS A 107 11.05 -16.10 -5.86
C LYS A 107 9.60 -16.05 -5.40
N ARG A 108 9.38 -16.12 -4.07
CA ARG A 108 8.05 -16.00 -3.48
C ARG A 108 7.44 -14.62 -3.75
N MET A 109 8.21 -13.56 -3.55
CA MET A 109 7.79 -12.18 -3.83
C MET A 109 7.35 -12.02 -5.30
N LEU A 110 8.09 -12.58 -6.26
CA LEU A 110 7.73 -12.54 -7.67
C LEU A 110 6.41 -13.29 -7.95
N GLY A 111 6.17 -14.43 -7.31
CA GLY A 111 4.90 -15.15 -7.41
C GLY A 111 3.73 -14.35 -6.84
N GLU A 112 3.89 -13.75 -5.66
CA GLU A 112 2.88 -12.88 -5.04
C GLU A 112 2.61 -11.63 -5.90
N ALA A 113 3.65 -11.06 -6.53
CA ALA A 113 3.52 -9.97 -7.47
C ALA A 113 2.69 -10.37 -8.70
N GLN A 114 2.94 -11.54 -9.29
CA GLN A 114 2.12 -12.02 -10.42
C GLN A 114 0.65 -12.17 -10.05
N ILE A 115 0.35 -12.69 -8.85
CA ILE A 115 -1.03 -12.81 -8.35
C ILE A 115 -1.67 -11.42 -8.21
N ALA A 116 -0.94 -10.44 -7.68
CA ALA A 116 -1.45 -9.07 -7.53
C ALA A 116 -1.71 -8.38 -8.88
N LEU A 117 -0.82 -8.56 -9.87
CA LEU A 117 -1.03 -8.05 -11.23
C LEU A 117 -2.27 -8.68 -11.88
N ASN A 118 -2.44 -10.00 -11.75
CA ASN A 118 -3.61 -10.71 -12.28
C ASN A 118 -4.92 -10.26 -11.61
N ALA A 119 -4.85 -9.76 -10.38
CA ALA A 119 -5.97 -9.15 -9.66
C ALA A 119 -6.21 -7.68 -10.03
N GLY A 120 -5.50 -7.12 -11.03
CA GLY A 120 -5.68 -5.75 -11.50
C GLY A 120 -4.99 -4.68 -10.66
N ARG A 121 -4.06 -5.05 -9.77
CA ARG A 121 -3.52 -4.16 -8.73
C ARG A 121 -2.26 -3.43 -9.16
N GLN A 122 -2.04 -2.25 -8.59
CA GLN A 122 -0.84 -1.45 -8.78
C GLN A 122 0.21 -1.84 -7.75
N ILE A 123 1.28 -2.52 -8.19
CA ILE A 123 2.36 -2.92 -7.29
C ILE A 123 3.33 -1.77 -7.13
N VAL A 124 3.61 -1.38 -5.88
CA VAL A 124 4.56 -0.32 -5.57
C VAL A 124 5.81 -0.93 -4.95
N VAL A 125 6.96 -0.67 -5.58
CA VAL A 125 8.28 -1.06 -5.10
C VAL A 125 9.17 0.17 -4.91
N PHE A 126 10.03 0.05 -3.91
CA PHE A 126 11.01 1.05 -3.54
C PHE A 126 12.40 0.44 -3.71
N PRO A 127 13.02 0.54 -4.91
CA PRO A 127 14.36 0.02 -5.17
C PRO A 127 15.45 0.74 -4.36
#